data_AF-A0A961T654-F1
#
_entry.id   AF-A0A961T654-F1
#
_cell.length_a   1.000
_cell.length_b   1.000
_cell.length_c   1.000
_cell.angle_alpha   90.00
_cell.angle_beta   90.00
_cell.angle_gamma   90.00
#
_symmetry.space_group_name_H-M   'P 1'
#
loop_
_entity.id
_entity.type
_entity.pdbx_description
1 polymer ?
#
loop_
_entity_poly.entity_id
_entity_poly.type
_entity_poly.pdbx_seq_one_letter_code
_entity_poly.pdbx_strand_id
1 'polypeptide(L)'
;ETLQLSGKVGGVGKPGEGLAIDYQIIVDIRSFEIRLYGDDRAEVSLYAKVLNDRNGEVRAGRLFTANAPVAGGSNDDFVDALDRAFGIAARDIVDWTLTVI
;
A
#
# COMPACT_ATOMS: atom_id res chain seq x y z
N GLU A 1 3.40 3.26 -9.45
CA GLU A 1 4.68 3.97 -9.59
C GLU A 1 5.77 3.48 -8.61
N THR A 2 5.48 3.28 -7.32
CA THR A 2 6.49 2.92 -6.31
C THR A 2 7.23 1.59 -6.55
N LEU A 3 6.55 0.57 -7.10
CA LEU A 3 7.17 -0.73 -7.42
C LEU A 3 8.09 -0.68 -8.66
N GLN A 4 7.73 0.11 -9.68
CA GLN A 4 8.52 0.28 -10.91
C GLN A 4 9.84 1.01 -10.67
N LEU A 5 9.89 1.92 -9.69
CA LEU A 5 11.09 2.69 -9.35
C LEU A 5 12.15 1.87 -8.60
N SER A 6 11.80 0.68 -8.09
CA SER A 6 12.72 -0.13 -7.27
C SER A 6 13.80 -0.86 -8.07
N GLY A 7 13.61 -1.06 -9.38
CA GLY A 7 14.55 -1.78 -10.25
C GLY A 7 14.83 -3.24 -9.86
N LYS A 8 14.13 -3.79 -8.85
CA LYS A 8 14.34 -5.12 -8.28
C LYS A 8 13.42 -6.21 -8.85
N VAL A 9 12.54 -5.84 -9.77
CA VAL A 9 11.53 -6.74 -10.36
C VAL A 9 11.60 -6.67 -11.88
N GLY A 10 11.75 -7.84 -12.52
CA GLY A 10 12.00 -8.00 -13.96
C GLY A 10 10.84 -7.65 -14.89
N GLY A 11 9.70 -7.21 -14.35
CA GLY A 11 8.55 -6.77 -15.14
C GLY A 11 7.39 -6.39 -14.23
N VAL A 12 6.86 -5.18 -14.40
CA VAL A 12 5.62 -4.73 -13.78
C VAL A 12 4.66 -4.39 -14.92
N GLY A 13 3.68 -5.27 -15.14
CA GLY A 13 2.64 -5.12 -16.16
C GLY A 13 1.25 -5.16 -15.53
N LYS A 14 0.25 -4.57 -16.21
CA LYS A 14 -1.16 -4.71 -15.82
C LYS A 14 -1.66 -6.10 -16.31
N PRO A 15 -2.66 -6.72 -15.64
CA PRO A 15 -3.15 -8.04 -16.04
C PRO A 15 -3.59 -8.05 -17.52
N GLY A 16 -3.03 -8.97 -18.32
CA GLY A 16 -3.36 -9.12 -19.75
C GLY A 16 -2.18 -9.10 -20.74
N GLU A 17 -0.95 -8.82 -20.29
CA GLU A 17 0.23 -8.67 -21.17
C GLU A 17 1.14 -9.91 -21.31
N GLY A 18 0.70 -11.11 -20.90
CA GLY A 18 1.42 -12.35 -21.21
C GLY A 18 2.79 -12.53 -20.53
N LEU A 19 3.03 -11.86 -19.39
CA LEU A 19 4.09 -12.29 -18.47
C LEU A 19 3.61 -13.49 -17.66
N ALA A 20 4.46 -14.50 -17.47
CA ALA A 20 4.24 -15.54 -16.49
C ALA A 20 4.32 -14.92 -15.09
N ILE A 21 3.18 -14.46 -14.56
CA ILE A 21 3.08 -13.88 -13.23
C ILE A 21 2.95 -15.05 -12.25
N ASP A 22 3.93 -15.25 -11.37
CA ASP A 22 3.84 -16.30 -10.34
C ASP A 22 2.96 -15.87 -9.15
N TYR A 23 2.91 -14.56 -8.86
CA TYR A 23 2.20 -13.99 -7.72
C TYR A 23 1.52 -12.66 -8.04
N GLN A 24 0.28 -12.50 -7.58
CA GLN A 24 -0.50 -11.26 -7.67
C GLN A 24 -0.64 -10.61 -6.28
N ILE A 25 -0.45 -9.30 -6.19
CA ILE A 25 -0.68 -8.53 -4.97
C ILE A 25 -2.00 -7.78 -5.10
N ILE A 26 -2.93 -8.02 -4.18
CA ILE A 26 -4.20 -7.30 -4.08
C ILE A 26 -4.17 -6.44 -2.82
N VAL A 27 -4.46 -5.15 -2.94
CA VAL A 27 -4.52 -4.22 -1.81
C VAL A 27 -5.94 -3.67 -1.68
N ASP A 28 -6.54 -3.89 -0.52
CA ASP A 28 -7.86 -3.38 -0.15
C ASP A 28 -7.70 -2.20 0.82
N ILE A 29 -8.35 -1.07 0.52
CA ILE A 29 -8.35 0.10 1.42
C ILE A 29 -9.36 -0.15 2.55
N ARG A 30 -8.90 -0.06 3.80
CA ARG A 30 -9.72 -0.23 5.02
C ARG A 30 -10.06 1.09 5.68
N SER A 31 -9.11 2.01 5.73
CA SER A 31 -9.35 3.39 6.14
C SER A 31 -8.46 4.34 5.35
N PHE A 32 -9.00 5.52 5.08
CA PHE A 32 -8.30 6.62 4.42
C PHE A 32 -8.96 7.91 4.89
N GLU A 33 -8.59 8.37 6.08
CA GLU A 33 -9.32 9.41 6.79
C GLU A 33 -8.41 10.36 7.58
N ILE A 34 -8.90 11.55 7.86
CA ILE A 34 -8.30 12.48 8.82
C ILE A 34 -9.07 12.34 10.14
N ARG A 35 -8.35 12.12 11.23
CA ARG A 35 -8.90 12.19 12.59
C ARG A 35 -8.61 13.57 13.17
N LEU A 36 -9.67 14.32 13.49
CA LEU A 36 -9.63 15.67 14.06
C LEU A 36 -10.00 15.72 15.56
N TYR A 37 -10.24 14.56 16.18
CA TYR A 37 -10.63 14.47 17.58
C TYR A 37 -9.40 14.14 18.43
N GLY A 38 -8.61 15.16 18.79
CA GLY A 38 -7.36 15.02 19.55
C GLY A 38 -6.17 15.56 18.77
N ASP A 39 -5.14 14.73 18.56
CA ASP A 39 -4.03 15.06 17.67
C ASP A 39 -4.47 14.91 16.21
N ASP A 40 -4.54 16.03 15.48
CA ASP A 40 -4.90 16.03 14.07
C ASP A 40 -3.93 15.15 13.27
N ARG A 41 -4.45 14.05 12.72
CA ARG A 41 -3.64 13.06 12.00
C ARG A 41 -4.38 12.42 10.86
N ALA A 42 -3.66 12.12 9.79
CA ALA A 42 -4.10 11.18 8.77
C ALA A 42 -3.91 9.75 9.24
N GLU A 43 -4.89 8.89 8.94
CA GLU A 43 -4.83 7.45 9.17
C GLU A 43 -5.15 6.71 7.89
N VAL A 44 -4.23 5.82 7.49
CA VAL A 44 -4.37 4.98 6.31
C VAL A 44 -4.19 3.53 6.73
N SER A 45 -5.21 2.71 6.48
CA SER A 45 -5.14 1.27 6.68
C SER A 45 -5.37 0.54 5.36
N LEU A 46 -4.42 -0.32 4.99
CA LEU A 46 -4.42 -1.09 3.76
C LEU A 46 -4.26 -2.58 4.09
N TYR A 47 -5.12 -3.42 3.53
CA TYR A 47 -5.00 -4.86 3.67
C TYR A 47 -4.43 -5.45 2.38
N ALA A 48 -3.20 -5.96 2.43
CA ALA A 48 -2.56 -6.57 1.28
C ALA A 48 -2.67 -8.09 1.34
N LYS A 49 -2.93 -8.72 0.19
CA LYS A 49 -2.95 -10.16 -0.03
C LYS A 49 -1.98 -10.53 -1.16
N VAL A 50 -1.20 -11.58 -0.97
CA VAL A 50 -0.40 -12.21 -2.02
C VAL A 50 -1.12 -13.48 -2.46
N LEU A 51 -1.49 -13.55 -3.73
CA LEU A 51 -2.16 -14.67 -4.35
C LEU A 51 -1.19 -15.40 -5.27
N ASN A 52 -1.26 -16.73 -5.29
CA ASN A 52 -0.63 -17.54 -6.31
C ASN A 52 -1.51 -17.52 -7.57
N ASP A 53 -0.99 -16.98 -8.67
CA ASP A 53 -1.78 -16.78 -9.90
C ASP A 53 -2.20 -18.12 -10.53
N ARG A 54 -1.43 -19.18 -10.30
CA ARG A 54 -1.67 -20.50 -10.89
C ARG A 54 -2.90 -21.20 -10.33
N ASN A 55 -3.24 -20.95 -9.06
CA ASN A 55 -4.35 -21.64 -8.38
C ASN A 55 -5.32 -20.69 -7.65
N GLY A 56 -5.04 -19.38 -7.62
CA GLY A 56 -5.86 -18.37 -6.94
C GLY A 56 -5.77 -18.42 -5.40
N GLU A 57 -4.86 -19.20 -4.83
CA GLU A 57 -4.76 -19.37 -3.38
C GLU A 57 -4.06 -18.17 -2.73
N VAL A 58 -4.60 -17.72 -1.59
CA VAL A 58 -3.97 -16.66 -0.78
C VAL A 58 -2.79 -17.25 -0.02
N ARG A 59 -1.57 -16.89 -0.43
CA ARG A 59 -0.33 -17.32 0.22
C ARG A 59 -0.10 -16.58 1.55
N ALA A 60 -0.42 -15.29 1.59
CA ALA A 60 -0.33 -14.48 2.79
C ALA A 60 -1.27 -13.26 2.71
N GLY A 61 -1.67 -12.76 3.88
CA GLY A 61 -2.42 -11.52 4.01
C GLY A 61 -1.97 -10.75 5.25
N ARG A 62 -1.87 -9.43 5.14
CA ARG A 62 -1.46 -8.57 6.25
C ARG A 62 -2.15 -7.21 6.18
N LEU A 63 -2.57 -6.71 7.34
CA LEU A 63 -3.04 -5.34 7.52
C LEU A 63 -1.84 -4.43 7.82
N PHE A 64 -1.78 -3.32 7.11
CA PHE A 64 -0.82 -2.24 7.29
C PHE A 64 -1.59 -1.01 7.72
N THR A 65 -1.17 -0.40 8.83
CA THR A 65 -1.76 0.83 9.33
C THR A 65 -0.64 1.84 9.53
N ALA A 66 -0.79 2.99 8.91
CA ALA A 66 0.13 4.11 9.05
C ALA A 66 -0.64 5.37 9.44
N ASN A 67 0.04 6.23 10.17
CA ASN A 67 -0.50 7.54 10.55
C ASN A 67 0.56 8.62 10.35
N ALA A 68 0.10 9.83 10.07
CA ALA A 68 0.96 11.01 9.94
C ALA A 68 0.27 12.24 10.56
N PRO A 69 0.99 13.05 11.36
CA PRO A 69 0.41 14.26 11.95
C PRO A 69 0.11 15.30 10.87
N VAL A 70 -1.01 16.01 11.00
CA VAL A 70 -1.36 17.16 10.17
C VAL A 70 -0.61 18.39 10.72
N ALA A 71 0.08 19.13 9.86
CA ALA A 71 0.93 20.25 10.28
C ALA A 71 0.17 21.58 10.44
N GLY A 72 -1.05 21.67 9.92
CA GLY A 72 -1.87 22.87 9.91
C GLY A 72 -3.35 22.55 9.72
N GLY A 73 -4.15 23.57 9.41
CA GLY A 73 -5.61 23.43 9.25
C GLY A 73 -6.10 23.69 7.83
N SER A 74 -5.19 23.87 6.87
CA SER A 74 -5.58 24.05 5.47
C SER A 74 -5.90 22.71 4.80
N ASN A 75 -6.63 22.75 3.69
CA ASN A 75 -6.91 21.53 2.92
C ASN A 75 -5.62 20.87 2.41
N ASP A 76 -4.61 21.67 2.05
CA ASP A 76 -3.32 21.17 1.57
C ASP A 76 -2.59 20.40 2.68
N ASP A 77 -2.64 20.88 3.92
CA ASP A 77 -2.04 20.18 5.07
C ASP A 77 -2.66 18.78 5.29
N PHE A 78 -3.97 18.65 5.06
CA PHE A 78 -4.67 17.37 5.17
C PHE A 78 -4.28 16.39 4.06
N VAL A 79 -4.17 16.89 2.82
CA VAL A 79 -3.71 16.08 1.68
C VAL A 79 -2.28 15.60 1.89
N ASP A 80 -1.39 16.49 2.34
CA ASP A 80 0.01 16.17 2.63
C ASP A 80 0.16 15.17 3.78
N ALA A 81 -0.73 15.20 4.77
CA ALA A 81 -0.76 14.19 5.82
C ALA A 81 -1.20 12.82 5.29
N LEU A 82 -2.23 12.76 4.45
CA LEU A 82 -2.69 11.52 3.83
C LEU A 82 -1.63 10.91 2.90
N ASP A 83 -0.96 11.73 2.09
CA ASP A 83 0.12 11.27 1.22
C ASP A 83 1.29 10.69 2.03
N ARG A 84 1.68 11.33 3.13
CA ARG A 84 2.70 10.81 4.05
C ARG A 84 2.28 9.48 4.68
N ALA A 85 1.06 9.39 5.21
CA ALA A 85 0.55 8.17 5.81
C ALA A 85 0.47 7.02 4.78
N PHE A 86 -0.04 7.29 3.58
CA PHE A 86 -0.07 6.32 2.49
C PHE A 86 1.33 5.89 2.07
N GLY A 87 2.26 6.83 1.92
CA GLY A 87 3.65 6.56 1.56
C GLY A 87 4.38 5.66 2.57
N ILE A 88 4.04 5.74 3.86
CA ILE A 88 4.54 4.81 4.88
C ILE A 88 3.95 3.42 4.65
N ALA A 89 2.61 3.30 4.58
CA ALA A 89 1.94 2.01 4.37
C ALA A 89 2.38 1.32 3.07
N ALA A 90 2.57 2.08 1.99
CA ALA A 90 3.02 1.56 0.70
C ALA A 90 4.45 1.00 0.77
N ARG A 91 5.36 1.67 1.49
CA ARG A 91 6.73 1.15 1.71
C ARG A 91 6.70 -0.14 2.52
N ASP A 92 5.92 -0.18 3.60
CA ASP A 92 5.78 -1.37 4.44
C ASP A 92 5.20 -2.56 3.65
N ILE A 93 4.23 -2.31 2.77
CA ILE A 93 3.68 -3.34 1.88
C ILE A 93 4.76 -3.88 0.94
N VAL A 94 5.57 -3.01 0.32
CA VAL A 94 6.66 -3.43 -0.58
C VAL A 94 7.67 -4.27 0.17
N ASP A 95 8.16 -3.80 1.32
CA ASP A 95 9.15 -4.50 2.13
C ASP A 95 8.62 -5.86 2.59
N TRP A 96 7.37 -5.93 3.05
CA TRP A 96 6.73 -7.20 3.41
C TRP A 96 6.56 -8.13 2.21
N THR A 97 6.12 -7.62 1.07
CA THR A 97 5.93 -8.43 -0.14
C THR A 97 7.23 -9.15 -0.51
N LEU A 98 8.37 -8.44 -0.45
CA LEU A 98 9.70 -9.02 -0.74
C LEU A 98 10.10 -10.14 0.23
N THR A 99 9.52 -10.21 1.43
CA THR A 99 9.74 -11.34 2.37
C THR A 99 8.81 -12.53 2.13
N VAL A 100 7.71 -12.31 1.40
CA VAL A 100 6.64 -13.29 1.21
C VAL A 100 6.73 -13.97 -0.14
N ILE A 101 7.15 -13.27 -1.20
CA ILE A 101 7.34 -13.86 -2.54
C ILE A 101 8.59 -14.73 -2.57
#